data_AF-A0A7E4VED7-F1
#
_entry.id   AF-A0A7E4VED7-F1
#
_cell.length_a   1.000
_cell.length_b   1.000
_cell.length_c   1.000
_cell.angle_alpha   90.00
_cell.angle_beta   90.00
_cell.angle_gamma   90.00
#
_symmetry.space_group_name_H-M   'P 1'
#
loop_
_entity.id
_entity.type
_entity.pdbx_description
1 polymer ?
#
loop_
_entity_poly.entity_id
_entity_poly.type
_entity_poly.pdbx_seq_one_letter_code
_entity_poly.pdbx_strand_id
1 'polypeptide(L)'
;MGSIAPTVWPYMQIINPSLTVAMFGLFRGASSLANVIASGIAGALANRFKDTKILIIVGKTLNIVAAVVYLFIELKESFATWLFLSYDIIIGFSGGFASTYRTYIAMESKEEERSKAFGMTMFASSIGFLLGPLIQLLFTLIKYPGVSLFLGFHLNLYTAPVYLAMITTGIGLALLIFLFNGKLRTKKPKPKSNENTTEKISVQYIGLNGYVTTRFGVDVAEDEPLNEVHNVKIDKLAVFVLLVVKVSFDVNMLAITSLMTPYAMTAFEWTSANSVTYMSALMLAIGCASMFFSVGYMFFKFGERIPERIALVIALAIFLMFFVVTYPWAFYKTTIPYQHVVGEQAYYSRVLFTSSLPNFRN
;
A
#
# COMPACT_ATOMS: atom_id res chain seq x y z
N MET A 1 1.05 7.62 -0.85
CA MET A 1 1.15 7.32 0.59
C MET A 1 2.38 7.94 1.24
N GLY A 2 3.60 7.77 0.70
CA GLY A 2 4.83 8.25 1.35
C GLY A 2 4.89 9.73 1.77
N SER A 3 4.20 10.63 1.06
CA SER A 3 4.10 12.06 1.43
C SER A 3 3.08 12.35 2.53
N ILE A 4 1.89 11.74 2.48
CA ILE A 4 0.76 12.05 3.37
C ILE A 4 0.90 11.39 4.75
N ALA A 5 1.51 10.21 4.85
CA ALA A 5 1.63 9.49 6.13
C ALA A 5 2.19 10.34 7.30
N PRO A 6 3.31 11.09 7.15
CA PRO A 6 3.83 11.93 8.23
C PRO A 6 3.01 13.20 8.50
N THR A 7 2.07 13.60 7.62
CA THR A 7 1.30 14.84 7.78
C THR A 7 -0.02 14.64 8.53
N VAL A 8 -0.64 13.46 8.47
CA VAL A 8 -2.00 13.25 9.02
C VAL A 8 -2.06 13.48 10.54
N TRP A 9 -1.15 12.90 11.33
CA TRP A 9 -1.19 13.08 12.79
C TRP A 9 -0.95 14.55 13.22
N PRO A 10 0.10 15.25 12.74
CA PRO A 10 0.29 16.67 12.98
C PRO A 10 -0.90 17.55 12.57
N TYR A 11 -1.61 17.17 11.51
CA TYR A 11 -2.81 17.87 11.04
C TYR A 11 -4.04 17.60 11.92
N MET A 12 -4.26 16.34 12.35
CA MET A 12 -5.29 15.98 13.32
C MET A 12 -5.15 16.80 14.61
N GLN A 13 -3.93 16.94 15.12
CA GLN A 13 -3.65 17.73 16.33
C GLN A 13 -3.87 19.24 16.16
N ILE A 14 -3.83 19.77 14.93
CA ILE A 14 -4.15 21.18 14.66
C ILE A 14 -5.66 21.38 14.56
N ILE A 15 -6.37 20.52 13.84
CA ILE A 15 -7.81 20.67 13.58
C ILE A 15 -8.65 20.26 14.81
N ASN A 16 -8.25 19.20 15.52
CA ASN A 16 -8.95 18.76 16.73
C ASN A 16 -7.97 18.14 17.75
N PRO A 17 -7.45 18.94 18.71
CA PRO A 17 -6.54 18.47 19.76
C PRO A 17 -7.10 17.38 20.68
N SER A 18 -8.43 17.14 20.74
CA SER A 18 -8.99 16.05 21.56
C SER A 18 -8.79 14.66 20.94
N LEU A 19 -8.35 14.58 19.68
CA LEU A 19 -8.04 13.30 19.03
C LEU A 19 -6.78 12.67 19.63
N THR A 20 -6.95 11.57 20.34
CA THR A 20 -5.84 10.86 21.00
C THR A 20 -5.07 9.96 20.03
N VAL A 21 -3.85 9.57 20.42
CA VAL A 21 -3.03 8.59 19.68
C VAL A 21 -3.78 7.24 19.54
N ALA A 22 -4.59 6.87 20.54
CA ALA A 22 -5.45 5.69 20.49
C ALA A 22 -6.52 5.80 19.40
N MET A 23 -7.18 6.95 19.25
CA MET A 23 -8.14 7.18 18.16
C MET A 23 -7.47 7.13 16.78
N PHE A 24 -6.27 7.69 16.64
CA PHE A 24 -5.50 7.57 15.39
C PHE A 24 -5.14 6.11 15.08
N GLY A 25 -4.73 5.34 16.09
CA GLY A 25 -4.52 3.90 15.96
C GLY A 25 -5.78 3.14 15.51
N LEU A 26 -6.95 3.48 16.06
CA LEU A 26 -8.23 2.92 15.65
C LEU A 26 -8.58 3.27 14.19
N PHE A 27 -8.32 4.50 13.73
CA PHE A 27 -8.56 4.88 12.33
C PHE A 27 -7.67 4.09 11.37
N ARG A 28 -6.40 3.90 11.72
CA ARG A 28 -5.46 3.04 10.96
C ARG A 28 -5.86 1.56 10.97
N GLY A 29 -6.41 1.08 12.09
CA GLY A 29 -7.04 -0.24 12.18
C GLY A 29 -8.25 -0.39 11.26
N ALA A 30 -9.16 0.58 11.26
CA ALA A 30 -10.34 0.61 10.40
C ALA A 30 -9.97 0.62 8.91
N SER A 31 -8.95 1.41 8.53
CA SER A 31 -8.37 1.39 7.17
C SER A 31 -7.87 0.00 6.77
N SER A 32 -7.19 -0.68 7.69
CA SER A 32 -6.63 -2.03 7.46
C SER A 32 -7.74 -3.08 7.30
N LEU A 33 -8.79 -3.01 8.12
CA LEU A 33 -9.97 -3.88 8.00
C LEU A 33 -10.70 -3.67 6.67
N ALA A 34 -10.93 -2.41 6.29
CA ALA A 34 -11.53 -2.04 5.00
C ALA A 34 -10.71 -2.57 3.81
N ASN A 35 -9.38 -2.52 3.90
CA ASN A 35 -8.47 -3.09 2.90
C ASN A 35 -8.58 -4.62 2.78
N VAL A 36 -8.65 -5.35 3.90
CA VAL A 36 -8.85 -6.81 3.90
C VAL A 36 -10.18 -7.18 3.24
N ILE A 37 -11.28 -6.51 3.61
CA ILE A 37 -12.62 -6.72 3.03
C ILE A 37 -12.58 -6.44 1.52
N ALA A 38 -12.05 -5.28 1.11
CA ALA A 38 -11.96 -4.89 -0.30
C ALA A 38 -11.07 -5.84 -1.12
N SER A 39 -9.95 -6.31 -0.56
CA SER A 39 -9.05 -7.28 -1.21
C SER A 39 -9.74 -8.63 -1.44
N GLY A 40 -10.52 -9.11 -0.46
CA GLY A 40 -11.31 -10.34 -0.60
C GLY A 40 -12.39 -10.22 -1.69
N ILE A 41 -13.14 -9.11 -1.68
CA ILE A 41 -14.15 -8.81 -2.71
C ILE A 41 -13.48 -8.70 -4.09
N ALA A 42 -12.40 -7.92 -4.22
CA ALA A 42 -11.68 -7.74 -5.48
C ALA A 42 -11.11 -9.06 -6.01
N GLY A 43 -10.57 -9.93 -5.15
CA GLY A 43 -10.13 -11.27 -5.54
C GLY A 43 -11.26 -12.14 -6.09
N ALA A 44 -12.41 -12.16 -5.41
CA ALA A 44 -13.59 -12.90 -5.86
C ALA A 44 -14.14 -12.37 -7.20
N LEU A 45 -14.24 -11.04 -7.36
CA LEU A 45 -14.72 -10.41 -8.58
C LEU A 45 -13.74 -10.56 -9.75
N ALA A 46 -12.43 -10.44 -9.53
CA ALA A 46 -11.40 -10.68 -10.55
C ALA A 46 -11.47 -12.12 -11.07
N ASN A 47 -11.64 -13.08 -10.16
CA ASN A 47 -11.80 -14.49 -10.51
C ASN A 47 -13.12 -14.77 -11.27
N ARG A 48 -14.20 -14.05 -10.97
CA ARG A 48 -15.50 -14.19 -11.64
C ARG A 48 -15.53 -13.56 -13.03
N PHE A 49 -15.10 -12.30 -13.14
CA PHE A 49 -15.18 -11.54 -14.40
C PHE A 49 -14.01 -11.77 -15.35
N LYS A 50 -12.90 -12.34 -14.85
CA LYS A 50 -11.62 -12.45 -15.59
C LYS A 50 -11.14 -11.09 -16.12
N ASP A 51 -11.44 -10.02 -15.40
CA ASP A 51 -10.99 -8.66 -15.71
C ASP A 51 -10.62 -7.94 -14.41
N THR A 52 -9.45 -7.31 -14.39
CA THR A 52 -8.94 -6.52 -13.26
C THR A 52 -9.08 -5.01 -13.47
N LYS A 53 -9.31 -4.54 -14.71
CA LYS A 53 -9.36 -3.12 -15.06
C LYS A 53 -10.40 -2.39 -14.22
N ILE A 54 -11.64 -2.90 -14.20
CA ILE A 54 -12.74 -2.26 -13.47
C ILE A 54 -12.47 -2.16 -11.96
N LEU A 55 -11.80 -3.16 -11.38
CA LEU A 55 -11.45 -3.19 -9.95
C LEU A 55 -10.38 -2.15 -9.62
N ILE A 56 -9.35 -2.03 -10.47
CA ILE A 56 -8.31 -1.01 -10.29
C ILE A 56 -8.89 0.41 -10.56
N ILE A 57 -9.82 0.58 -11.51
CA ILE A 57 -10.59 1.82 -11.68
C ILE A 57 -11.31 2.19 -10.38
N VAL A 58 -12.11 1.27 -9.82
CA VAL A 58 -12.85 1.51 -8.55
C VAL A 58 -11.88 1.90 -7.43
N GLY A 59 -10.79 1.16 -7.26
CA GLY A 59 -9.76 1.49 -6.25
C GLY A 59 -9.16 2.88 -6.44
N LYS A 60 -8.85 3.29 -7.68
CA LYS A 60 -8.28 4.61 -7.99
C LYS A 60 -9.31 5.74 -7.83
N THR A 61 -10.56 5.53 -8.21
CA THR A 61 -11.66 6.49 -7.99
C THR A 61 -11.90 6.70 -6.49
N LEU A 62 -11.92 5.64 -5.68
CA LEU A 62 -12.02 5.75 -4.23
C LEU A 62 -10.86 6.56 -3.62
N ASN A 63 -9.64 6.45 -4.17
CA ASN A 63 -8.51 7.28 -3.71
C ASN A 63 -8.74 8.77 -3.96
N ILE A 64 -9.37 9.14 -5.09
CA ILE A 64 -9.75 10.52 -5.38
C ILE A 64 -10.86 10.99 -4.43
N VAL A 65 -11.87 10.16 -4.16
CA VAL A 65 -12.92 10.46 -3.18
C VAL A 65 -12.33 10.68 -1.78
N ALA A 66 -11.39 9.83 -1.34
CA ALA A 66 -10.68 10.03 -0.08
C ALA A 66 -9.89 11.35 -0.06
N ALA A 67 -9.16 11.67 -1.13
CA ALA A 67 -8.45 12.94 -1.24
C ALA A 67 -9.40 14.15 -1.12
N VAL A 68 -10.58 14.09 -1.74
CA VAL A 68 -11.62 15.12 -1.60
C VAL A 68 -12.13 15.19 -0.15
N VAL A 69 -12.47 14.06 0.48
CA VAL A 69 -12.91 14.02 1.89
C VAL A 69 -11.87 14.64 2.83
N TYR A 70 -10.58 14.40 2.59
CA TYR A 70 -9.50 14.98 3.39
C TYR A 70 -9.44 16.51 3.27
N LEU A 71 -9.68 17.07 2.07
CA LEU A 71 -9.71 18.53 1.88
C LEU A 71 -10.92 19.19 2.57
N PHE A 72 -12.02 18.46 2.75
CA PHE A 72 -13.19 18.96 3.49
C PHE A 72 -12.98 19.02 5.03
N ILE A 73 -11.90 18.44 5.57
CA ILE A 73 -11.61 18.43 7.02
C ILE A 73 -11.49 19.86 7.57
N GLU A 74 -10.77 20.73 6.85
CA GLU A 74 -10.54 22.13 7.26
C GLU A 74 -11.83 22.97 7.25
N LEU A 75 -12.82 22.57 6.44
CA LEU A 75 -14.08 23.30 6.28
C LEU A 75 -15.14 22.93 7.33
N LYS A 76 -14.94 21.85 8.09
CA LYS A 76 -15.90 21.32 9.07
C LYS A 76 -15.22 20.73 10.30
N GLU A 77 -14.54 21.58 11.06
CA GLU A 77 -13.85 21.22 12.32
C GLU A 77 -14.73 20.37 13.26
N SER A 78 -16.01 20.77 13.46
CA SER A 78 -16.97 20.04 14.31
C SER A 78 -17.28 18.61 13.83
N PHE A 79 -16.95 18.26 12.59
CA PHE A 79 -17.12 16.92 12.01
C PHE A 79 -15.76 16.26 11.66
N ALA A 80 -14.63 16.90 12.00
CA ALA A 80 -13.28 16.47 11.60
C ALA A 80 -12.98 15.02 12.00
N THR A 81 -13.35 14.60 13.22
CA THR A 81 -13.22 13.22 13.72
C THR A 81 -13.82 12.19 12.74
N TRP A 82 -15.02 12.46 12.24
CA TRP A 82 -15.73 11.58 11.31
C TRP A 82 -15.19 11.67 9.89
N LEU A 83 -14.66 12.83 9.48
CA LEU A 83 -13.99 13.00 8.18
C LEU A 83 -12.64 12.28 8.14
N PHE A 84 -11.83 12.33 9.21
CA PHE A 84 -10.59 11.54 9.34
C PHE A 84 -10.89 10.03 9.29
N LEU A 85 -11.86 9.55 10.07
CA LEU A 85 -12.29 8.15 10.02
C LEU A 85 -12.79 7.73 8.63
N SER A 86 -13.60 8.58 7.98
CA SER A 86 -14.11 8.32 6.63
C SER A 86 -12.98 8.27 5.60
N TYR A 87 -12.04 9.22 5.66
CA TYR A 87 -10.84 9.24 4.83
C TYR A 87 -10.06 7.92 4.96
N ASP A 88 -9.75 7.49 6.19
CA ASP A 88 -8.96 6.28 6.42
C ASP A 88 -9.68 5.01 5.97
N ILE A 89 -11.00 4.90 6.17
CA ILE A 89 -11.82 3.79 5.65
C ILE A 89 -11.81 3.76 4.11
N ILE A 90 -12.03 4.89 3.44
CA ILE A 90 -12.07 4.96 1.98
C ILE A 90 -10.69 4.66 1.37
N ILE A 91 -9.60 5.13 2.00
CA ILE A 91 -8.21 4.75 1.66
C ILE A 91 -8.00 3.23 1.80
N GLY A 92 -8.58 2.61 2.83
CA GLY A 92 -8.56 1.18 3.03
C GLY A 92 -9.19 0.42 1.87
N PHE A 93 -10.45 0.74 1.54
CA PHE A 93 -11.15 0.16 0.39
C PHE A 93 -10.40 0.40 -0.94
N SER A 94 -9.89 1.62 -1.13
CA SER A 94 -9.07 2.00 -2.30
C SER A 94 -7.86 1.08 -2.47
N GLY A 95 -7.09 0.86 -1.39
CA GLY A 95 -5.91 0.01 -1.38
C GLY A 95 -6.23 -1.44 -1.76
N GLY A 96 -7.31 -2.00 -1.20
CA GLY A 96 -7.70 -3.38 -1.45
C GLY A 96 -8.17 -3.63 -2.88
N PHE A 97 -9.01 -2.76 -3.45
CA PHE A 97 -9.40 -2.82 -4.86
C PHE A 97 -8.24 -2.54 -5.82
N ALA A 98 -7.35 -1.60 -5.49
CA ALA A 98 -6.17 -1.33 -6.30
C ALA A 98 -5.19 -2.53 -6.32
N SER A 99 -5.09 -3.31 -5.23
CA SER A 99 -4.12 -4.41 -5.09
C SER A 99 -4.18 -5.46 -6.20
N THR A 100 -5.32 -5.59 -6.90
CA THR A 100 -5.54 -6.53 -8.00
C THR A 100 -4.59 -6.34 -9.19
N TYR A 101 -3.89 -5.20 -9.32
CA TYR A 101 -2.81 -5.05 -10.32
C TYR A 101 -1.73 -6.13 -10.14
N ARG A 102 -1.46 -6.59 -8.91
CA ARG A 102 -0.47 -7.64 -8.62
C ARG A 102 -0.90 -8.98 -9.21
N THR A 103 -2.20 -9.30 -9.09
CA THR A 103 -2.81 -10.48 -9.71
C THR A 103 -2.71 -10.42 -11.23
N TYR A 104 -2.97 -9.25 -11.83
CA TYR A 104 -2.81 -9.06 -13.28
C TYR A 104 -1.36 -9.29 -13.73
N ILE A 105 -0.38 -8.67 -13.07
CA ILE A 105 1.05 -8.86 -13.38
C ILE A 105 1.45 -10.34 -13.23
N ALA A 106 1.00 -11.02 -12.17
CA ALA A 106 1.29 -12.43 -11.93
C ALA A 106 0.76 -13.35 -13.05
N MET A 107 -0.44 -13.05 -13.57
CA MET A 107 -1.12 -13.87 -14.57
C MET A 107 -0.67 -13.58 -16.00
N GLU A 108 -0.32 -12.34 -16.33
CA GLU A 108 0.13 -11.95 -17.68
C GLU A 108 1.64 -12.16 -17.90
N SER A 109 2.44 -12.21 -16.82
CA SER A 109 3.88 -12.52 -16.92
C SER A 109 4.13 -14.01 -17.20
N LYS A 110 5.04 -14.27 -18.16
CA LYS A 110 5.66 -15.59 -18.37
C LYS A 110 6.44 -16.01 -17.13
N GLU A 111 6.59 -17.31 -16.92
CA GLU A 111 7.23 -17.86 -15.71
C GLU A 111 8.70 -17.41 -15.59
N GLU A 112 9.46 -17.43 -16.69
CA GLU A 112 10.84 -16.91 -16.79
C GLU A 112 10.95 -15.40 -16.48
N GLU A 113 9.96 -14.61 -16.90
CA GLU A 113 9.97 -13.15 -16.77
C GLU A 113 9.30 -12.65 -15.49
N ARG A 114 8.61 -13.54 -14.76
CA ARG A 114 7.79 -13.20 -13.58
C ARG A 114 8.62 -12.50 -12.49
N SER A 115 9.80 -13.03 -12.18
CA SER A 115 10.72 -12.42 -11.20
C SER A 115 11.15 -11.01 -11.62
N LYS A 116 11.37 -10.79 -12.92
CA LYS A 116 11.70 -9.46 -13.49
C LYS A 116 10.51 -8.50 -13.40
N ALA A 117 9.29 -8.97 -13.70
CA ALA A 117 8.05 -8.17 -13.61
C ALA A 117 7.72 -7.75 -12.17
N PHE A 118 7.87 -8.66 -11.19
CA PHE A 118 7.77 -8.31 -9.78
C PHE A 118 8.92 -7.39 -9.33
N GLY A 119 10.14 -7.58 -9.84
CA GLY A 119 11.27 -6.67 -9.62
C GLY A 119 10.98 -5.23 -10.08
N MET A 120 10.42 -5.04 -11.28
CA MET A 120 9.98 -3.73 -11.77
C MET A 120 8.89 -3.11 -10.87
N THR A 121 7.97 -3.93 -10.35
CA THR A 121 6.92 -3.47 -9.42
C THR A 121 7.51 -2.93 -8.12
N MET A 122 8.53 -3.59 -7.57
CA MET A 122 9.26 -3.13 -6.38
C MET A 122 10.10 -1.88 -6.67
N PHE A 123 10.75 -1.81 -7.83
CA PHE A 123 11.51 -0.64 -8.26
C PHE A 123 10.61 0.61 -8.40
N ALA A 124 9.46 0.49 -9.07
CA ALA A 124 8.46 1.56 -9.16
C ALA A 124 7.93 2.00 -7.78
N SER A 125 7.79 1.05 -6.84
CA SER A 125 7.41 1.36 -5.45
C SER A 125 8.52 2.13 -4.72
N SER A 126 9.79 1.78 -4.93
CA SER A 126 10.96 2.47 -4.36
C SER A 126 11.07 3.92 -4.86
N ILE A 127 10.82 4.16 -6.16
CA ILE A 127 10.72 5.52 -6.71
C ILE A 127 9.63 6.32 -5.97
N GLY A 128 8.46 5.70 -5.70
CA GLY A 128 7.39 6.33 -4.92
C GLY A 128 7.77 6.65 -3.47
N PHE A 129 8.56 5.79 -2.82
CA PHE A 129 9.09 6.02 -1.47
C PHE A 129 10.21 7.06 -1.42
N LEU A 130 10.94 7.28 -2.52
CA LEU A 130 11.92 8.36 -2.65
C LEU A 130 11.24 9.71 -2.94
N LEU A 131 10.43 9.76 -4.01
CA LEU A 131 9.82 11.01 -4.49
C LEU A 131 8.75 11.56 -3.56
N GLY A 132 7.99 10.70 -2.86
CA GLY A 132 6.94 11.15 -1.96
C GLY A 132 7.47 12.08 -0.84
N PRO A 133 8.42 11.63 -0.01
CA PRO A 133 9.04 12.44 1.03
C PRO A 133 9.88 13.60 0.46
N LEU A 134 10.54 13.44 -0.69
CA LEU A 134 11.26 14.53 -1.36
C LEU A 134 10.33 15.70 -1.69
N ILE A 135 9.18 15.42 -2.31
CA ILE A 135 8.21 16.47 -2.66
C ILE A 135 7.48 16.97 -1.40
N GLN A 136 7.31 16.12 -0.38
CA GLN A 136 6.80 16.56 0.92
C GLN A 136 7.71 17.62 1.58
N LEU A 137 9.04 17.47 1.49
CA LEU A 137 9.99 18.50 1.94
C LEU A 137 9.85 19.80 1.13
N LEU A 138 9.59 19.75 -0.18
CA LEU A 138 9.31 20.96 -0.94
C LEU A 138 8.03 21.66 -0.45
N PHE A 139 7.01 20.89 -0.01
CA PHE A 139 5.81 21.46 0.59
C PHE A 139 6.02 22.04 2.00
N THR A 140 7.12 21.75 2.72
CA THR A 140 7.42 22.42 4.01
C THR A 140 7.76 23.90 3.84
N LEU A 141 8.03 24.36 2.61
CA LEU A 141 8.14 25.78 2.28
C LEU A 141 6.78 26.51 2.34
N ILE A 142 5.66 25.77 2.21
CA ILE A 142 4.31 26.30 2.34
C ILE A 142 3.89 26.21 3.81
N LYS A 143 3.78 27.36 4.48
CA LYS A 143 3.31 27.43 5.87
C LYS A 143 1.81 27.13 5.97
N TYR A 144 1.35 26.78 7.18
CA TYR A 144 -0.07 26.73 7.54
C TYR A 144 -0.50 28.09 8.11
N PRO A 145 -1.71 28.63 7.82
CA PRO A 145 -2.82 28.06 7.02
C PRO A 145 -2.64 28.16 5.49
N GLY A 146 -1.55 28.77 5.01
CA GLY A 146 -1.18 28.73 3.59
C GLY A 146 -1.93 29.72 2.71
N VAL A 147 -2.16 29.35 1.45
CA VAL A 147 -2.81 30.19 0.44
C VAL A 147 -4.25 29.73 0.24
N SER A 148 -5.22 30.62 0.44
CA SER A 148 -6.64 30.34 0.16
C SER A 148 -6.86 30.14 -1.34
N LEU A 149 -7.55 29.06 -1.69
CA LEU A 149 -8.01 28.73 -3.04
C LEU A 149 -9.51 29.07 -3.17
N PHE A 150 -10.06 28.85 -4.37
CA PHE A 150 -11.49 28.94 -4.62
C PHE A 150 -12.29 27.95 -3.75
N LEU A 151 -13.57 28.28 -3.47
CA LEU A 151 -14.48 27.51 -2.59
C LEU A 151 -14.03 27.38 -1.12
N GLY A 152 -13.04 28.15 -0.66
CA GLY A 152 -12.62 28.20 0.74
C GLY A 152 -11.61 27.13 1.17
N PHE A 153 -11.19 26.25 0.26
CA PHE A 153 -10.09 25.32 0.52
C PHE A 153 -8.75 26.07 0.62
N HIS A 154 -7.79 25.55 1.38
CA HIS A 154 -6.44 26.12 1.45
C HIS A 154 -5.39 25.19 0.84
N LEU A 155 -4.39 25.79 0.17
CA LEU A 155 -3.13 25.15 -0.19
C LEU A 155 -2.12 25.39 0.93
N ASN A 156 -1.91 24.38 1.78
CA ASN A 156 -1.05 24.45 2.96
C ASN A 156 -0.21 23.17 3.10
N LEU A 157 0.66 23.14 4.11
CA LEU A 157 1.56 22.01 4.40
C LEU A 157 0.88 20.62 4.42
N TYR A 158 -0.36 20.57 4.89
CA TYR A 158 -1.10 19.33 5.12
C TYR A 158 -2.01 18.95 3.94
N THR A 159 -2.45 19.93 3.13
CA THR A 159 -3.33 19.73 1.97
C THR A 159 -2.59 19.66 0.63
N ALA A 160 -1.49 20.39 0.43
CA ALA A 160 -0.66 20.33 -0.78
C ALA A 160 -0.24 18.89 -1.19
N PRO A 161 0.13 17.98 -0.26
CA PRO A 161 0.45 16.59 -0.58
C PRO A 161 -0.74 15.80 -1.13
N VAL A 162 -1.95 16.18 -0.72
CA VAL A 162 -3.22 15.55 -1.13
C VAL A 162 -3.63 16.01 -2.52
N TYR A 163 -3.46 17.29 -2.85
CA TYR A 163 -3.62 17.78 -4.23
C TYR A 163 -2.69 17.05 -5.21
N LEU A 164 -1.41 16.88 -4.86
CA LEU A 164 -0.45 16.12 -5.66
C LEU A 164 -0.86 14.64 -5.79
N ALA A 165 -1.31 14.00 -4.70
CA ALA A 165 -1.80 12.63 -4.73
C ALA A 165 -3.05 12.48 -5.61
N MET A 166 -3.92 13.50 -5.64
CA MET A 166 -5.10 13.55 -6.49
C MET A 166 -4.73 13.67 -7.97
N ILE A 167 -3.82 14.59 -8.33
CA ILE A 167 -3.32 14.78 -9.70
C ILE A 167 -2.65 13.49 -10.21
N THR A 168 -1.71 12.94 -9.45
CA THR A 168 -0.99 11.70 -9.83
C THR A 168 -1.94 10.49 -9.93
N THR A 169 -2.97 10.42 -9.09
CA THR A 169 -4.02 9.40 -9.20
C THR A 169 -4.91 9.63 -10.42
N GLY A 170 -5.27 10.88 -10.75
CA GLY A 170 -6.04 11.23 -11.93
C GLY A 170 -5.33 10.87 -13.23
N ILE A 171 -4.03 11.18 -13.33
CA ILE A 171 -3.18 10.76 -14.46
C ILE A 171 -3.16 9.22 -14.55
N GLY A 172 -2.91 8.53 -13.43
CA GLY A 172 -2.90 7.06 -13.40
C GLY A 172 -4.25 6.43 -13.78
N LEU A 173 -5.37 7.06 -13.38
CA LEU A 173 -6.73 6.64 -13.74
C LEU A 173 -7.01 6.87 -15.23
N ALA A 174 -6.61 8.01 -15.79
CA ALA A 174 -6.74 8.28 -17.22
C ALA A 174 -5.94 7.29 -18.07
N LEU A 175 -4.66 7.06 -17.75
CA LEU A 175 -3.83 6.04 -18.42
C LEU A 175 -4.48 4.64 -18.34
N LEU A 176 -5.09 4.30 -17.20
CA LEU A 176 -5.75 3.01 -17.02
C LEU A 176 -7.09 2.91 -17.78
N ILE A 177 -7.83 4.01 -17.93
CA ILE A 177 -9.04 4.05 -18.75
C ILE A 177 -8.69 3.91 -20.24
N PHE A 178 -7.73 4.69 -20.74
CA PHE A 178 -7.45 4.79 -22.18
C PHE A 178 -6.47 3.73 -22.72
N LEU A 179 -5.45 3.32 -21.96
CA LEU A 179 -4.34 2.48 -22.47
C LEU A 179 -4.31 1.06 -21.90
N PHE A 180 -4.90 0.81 -20.73
CA PHE A 180 -4.84 -0.50 -20.07
C PHE A 180 -5.98 -1.43 -20.49
N ASN A 181 -5.68 -2.71 -20.70
CA ASN A 181 -6.66 -3.78 -20.92
C ASN A 181 -6.50 -4.83 -19.82
N GLY A 182 -7.44 -4.90 -18.87
CA GLY A 182 -7.32 -5.74 -17.68
C GLY A 182 -7.83 -7.17 -17.82
N LYS A 183 -8.23 -7.59 -19.04
CA LYS A 183 -8.70 -8.95 -19.30
C LYS A 183 -7.59 -9.96 -19.01
N LEU A 184 -7.86 -10.83 -18.04
CA LEU A 184 -6.96 -11.90 -17.61
C LEU A 184 -6.95 -13.03 -18.65
N ARG A 185 -5.78 -13.33 -19.21
CA ARG A 185 -5.59 -14.50 -20.06
C ARG A 185 -5.70 -15.78 -19.23
N THR A 186 -6.81 -16.49 -19.37
CA THR A 186 -6.89 -17.88 -18.91
C THR A 186 -6.15 -18.76 -19.91
N LYS A 187 -5.19 -19.58 -19.45
CA LYS A 187 -4.74 -20.75 -20.22
C LYS A 187 -5.99 -21.61 -20.43
N LYS A 188 -6.56 -21.60 -21.64
CA LYS A 188 -7.64 -22.55 -21.99
C LYS A 188 -7.06 -23.96 -21.79
N PRO A 189 -7.77 -24.88 -21.11
CA PRO A 189 -7.41 -26.29 -21.26
C PRO A 189 -7.54 -26.61 -22.75
N LYS A 190 -6.47 -27.14 -23.37
CA LYS A 190 -6.65 -27.80 -24.67
C LYS A 190 -7.74 -28.85 -24.48
N PRO A 191 -8.75 -28.95 -25.38
CA PRO A 191 -9.65 -30.09 -25.32
C PRO A 191 -8.80 -31.36 -25.34
N LYS A 192 -9.12 -32.33 -24.49
CA LYS A 192 -8.50 -33.66 -24.61
C LYS A 192 -8.89 -34.19 -25.98
N SER A 193 -7.95 -34.19 -26.92
CA SER A 193 -8.06 -35.03 -28.11
C SER A 193 -7.94 -36.46 -27.62
N ASN A 194 -9.08 -37.08 -27.34
CA ASN A 194 -9.17 -38.53 -27.39
C ASN A 194 -8.87 -38.90 -28.84
N GLU A 195 -7.64 -39.29 -29.13
CA GLU A 195 -7.42 -40.21 -30.23
C GLU A 195 -8.12 -41.51 -29.87
N ASN A 196 -9.30 -41.69 -30.45
CA ASN A 196 -9.66 -42.92 -31.12
C ASN A 196 -10.81 -42.60 -32.09
N THR A 197 -10.56 -42.90 -33.36
CA THR A 197 -11.58 -43.13 -34.39
C THR A 197 -12.53 -41.97 -34.70
N THR A 198 -12.15 -41.22 -35.74
CA THR A 198 -13.05 -40.76 -36.82
C THR A 198 -14.54 -40.62 -36.50
N GLU A 199 -14.97 -39.45 -35.99
CA GLU A 199 -16.37 -39.05 -36.15
C GLU A 199 -16.53 -37.57 -36.50
N LYS A 200 -17.10 -37.33 -37.68
CA LYS A 200 -17.44 -36.01 -38.19
C LYS A 200 -18.66 -35.50 -37.43
N ILE A 201 -18.49 -34.60 -36.47
CA ILE A 201 -19.64 -33.90 -35.87
C ILE A 201 -20.14 -32.84 -36.87
N SER A 202 -21.05 -33.28 -37.74
CA SER A 202 -21.91 -32.39 -38.52
C SER A 202 -22.84 -31.63 -37.58
N VAL A 203 -22.83 -30.29 -37.63
CA VAL A 203 -23.85 -29.49 -36.94
C VAL A 203 -25.16 -29.60 -37.74
N GLN A 204 -26.04 -30.48 -37.27
CA GLN A 204 -27.35 -30.70 -37.88
C GLN A 204 -28.38 -29.72 -37.28
N TYR A 205 -28.73 -28.68 -38.03
CA TYR A 205 -29.92 -27.88 -37.74
C TYR A 205 -31.15 -28.56 -38.37
N ILE A 206 -32.16 -28.86 -37.55
CA ILE A 206 -33.45 -29.36 -38.03
C ILE A 206 -34.24 -28.18 -38.60
N GLY A 207 -34.09 -27.94 -39.90
CA GLY A 207 -35.13 -27.25 -40.67
C GLY A 207 -36.33 -28.19 -40.85
N LEU A 208 -37.55 -27.67 -40.70
CA LEU A 208 -38.79 -28.47 -40.56
C LEU A 208 -39.07 -29.50 -41.68
N ASN A 209 -38.41 -29.40 -42.85
CA ASN A 209 -38.71 -30.17 -44.07
C ASN A 209 -37.50 -30.96 -44.67
N GLY A 210 -36.41 -31.18 -43.92
CA GLY A 210 -35.48 -32.31 -44.15
C GLY A 210 -34.65 -32.41 -45.44
N TYR A 211 -33.76 -31.44 -45.75
CA TYR A 211 -32.70 -31.57 -46.79
C TYR A 211 -31.32 -31.05 -46.30
N VAL A 212 -30.21 -31.46 -46.95
CA VAL A 212 -28.81 -31.46 -46.41
C VAL A 212 -27.77 -30.85 -47.39
N THR A 213 -26.69 -30.20 -46.91
CA THR A 213 -25.44 -29.87 -47.69
C THR A 213 -24.14 -29.83 -46.84
N THR A 214 -22.95 -29.95 -47.45
CA THR A 214 -21.60 -30.11 -46.81
C THR A 214 -20.43 -29.54 -47.64
N ARG A 215 -19.29 -29.11 -47.03
CA ARG A 215 -17.97 -28.81 -47.67
C ARG A 215 -16.74 -28.98 -46.71
N PHE A 216 -15.49 -29.06 -47.24
CA PHE A 216 -14.24 -29.54 -46.58
C PHE A 216 -12.94 -28.74 -46.88
N GLY A 217 -11.88 -28.94 -46.07
CA GLY A 217 -10.42 -28.78 -46.37
C GLY A 217 -9.59 -28.01 -45.31
N VAL A 218 -8.24 -28.10 -45.15
CA VAL A 218 -7.13 -28.99 -45.63
C VAL A 218 -5.90 -28.84 -44.65
N ASP A 219 -4.83 -29.64 -44.81
CA ASP A 219 -3.69 -29.98 -43.91
C ASP A 219 -2.47 -29.01 -43.78
N VAL A 220 -1.65 -29.14 -42.71
CA VAL A 220 -0.18 -28.84 -42.58
C VAL A 220 0.46 -29.74 -41.49
N ALA A 221 1.75 -30.10 -41.64
CA ALA A 221 2.49 -31.15 -40.87
C ALA A 221 3.35 -30.69 -39.65
N GLU A 222 4.05 -31.65 -39.04
CA GLU A 222 4.68 -31.70 -37.69
C GLU A 222 6.06 -31.00 -37.53
N ASP A 223 6.37 -30.48 -36.32
CA ASP A 223 7.34 -31.05 -35.35
C ASP A 223 7.95 -30.03 -34.34
N GLU A 224 7.56 -30.11 -33.06
CA GLU A 224 8.39 -29.76 -31.88
C GLU A 224 7.73 -30.34 -30.60
N PRO A 225 8.47 -30.96 -29.65
CA PRO A 225 7.86 -31.78 -28.60
C PRO A 225 7.24 -30.96 -27.44
N LEU A 226 5.90 -31.00 -27.37
CA LEU A 226 5.08 -30.41 -26.30
C LEU A 226 5.21 -31.17 -24.96
N ASN A 227 6.27 -30.94 -24.20
CA ASN A 227 6.49 -31.61 -22.92
C ASN A 227 6.11 -30.79 -21.67
N GLU A 228 5.45 -31.52 -20.75
CA GLU A 228 5.15 -31.23 -19.35
C GLU A 228 4.32 -29.98 -18.97
N VAL A 229 3.03 -30.23 -18.69
CA VAL A 229 2.31 -29.44 -17.68
C VAL A 229 2.91 -29.78 -16.31
N HIS A 230 3.87 -28.97 -15.88
CA HIS A 230 4.48 -29.09 -14.56
C HIS A 230 3.40 -28.95 -13.48
N ASN A 231 3.02 -30.07 -12.86
CA ASN A 231 2.00 -30.12 -11.82
C ASN A 231 2.63 -29.68 -10.49
N VAL A 232 2.86 -28.37 -10.36
CA VAL A 232 3.55 -27.75 -9.21
C VAL A 232 2.74 -28.03 -7.95
N LYS A 233 3.16 -29.05 -7.19
CA LYS A 233 2.65 -29.32 -5.85
C LYS A 233 2.96 -28.10 -4.98
N ILE A 234 1.92 -27.33 -4.64
CA ILE A 234 2.05 -26.20 -3.74
C ILE A 234 2.53 -26.72 -2.39
N ASP A 235 3.75 -26.35 -1.99
CA ASP A 235 4.25 -26.59 -0.64
C ASP A 235 3.43 -25.73 0.35
N LYS A 236 2.46 -26.38 0.98
CA LYS A 236 1.56 -25.76 1.96
C LYS A 236 2.31 -25.23 3.17
N LEU A 237 3.44 -25.85 3.55
CA LEU A 237 4.25 -25.42 4.68
C LEU A 237 5.03 -24.15 4.32
N ALA A 238 5.70 -24.14 3.17
CA ALA A 238 6.41 -22.95 2.68
C ALA A 238 5.45 -21.76 2.50
N VAL A 239 4.26 -21.98 1.91
CA VAL A 239 3.23 -20.94 1.77
C VAL A 239 2.76 -20.43 3.13
N PHE A 240 2.51 -21.31 4.11
CA PHE A 240 2.12 -20.90 5.46
C PHE A 240 3.20 -20.06 6.15
N VAL A 241 4.47 -20.49 6.11
CA VAL A 241 5.60 -19.75 6.69
C VAL A 241 5.76 -18.37 6.04
N LEU A 242 5.66 -18.29 4.71
CA LEU A 242 5.73 -17.01 3.98
C LEU A 242 4.56 -16.08 4.32
N LEU A 243 3.34 -16.62 4.50
CA LEU A 243 2.18 -15.83 4.94
C LEU A 243 2.38 -15.27 6.36
N VAL A 244 2.88 -16.07 7.30
CA VAL A 244 3.19 -15.61 8.67
C VAL A 244 4.24 -14.49 8.63
N VAL A 245 5.36 -14.69 7.92
CA VAL A 245 6.41 -13.67 7.76
C VAL A 245 5.86 -12.40 7.12
N LYS A 246 4.97 -12.51 6.12
CA LYS A 246 4.33 -11.35 5.46
C LYS A 246 3.44 -10.57 6.42
N VAL A 247 2.62 -11.26 7.22
CA VAL A 247 1.76 -10.65 8.25
C VAL A 247 2.61 -9.95 9.31
N SER A 248 3.66 -10.60 9.83
CA SER A 248 4.58 -9.98 10.78
C SER A 248 5.21 -8.70 10.21
N PHE A 249 5.66 -8.72 8.96
CA PHE A 249 6.23 -7.53 8.31
C PHE A 249 5.21 -6.39 8.19
N ASP A 250 3.98 -6.67 7.70
CA ASP A 250 2.97 -5.63 7.49
C ASP A 250 2.47 -5.02 8.81
N VAL A 251 2.29 -5.83 9.86
CA VAL A 251 1.92 -5.34 11.20
C VAL A 251 3.00 -4.42 11.77
N ASN A 252 4.28 -4.79 11.65
CA ASN A 252 5.38 -3.94 12.12
C ASN A 252 5.49 -2.64 11.30
N MET A 253 5.34 -2.69 9.98
CA MET A 253 5.34 -1.50 9.13
C MET A 253 4.17 -0.55 9.44
N LEU A 254 2.98 -1.10 9.71
CA LEU A 254 1.82 -0.32 10.12
C LEU A 254 2.02 0.34 11.49
N ALA A 255 2.57 -0.40 12.46
CA ALA A 255 2.88 0.12 13.79
C ALA A 255 3.90 1.26 13.73
N ILE A 256 5.03 1.07 13.02
CA ILE A 256 6.05 2.12 12.84
C ILE A 256 5.43 3.35 12.15
N THR A 257 4.75 3.16 11.01
CA THR A 257 4.18 4.29 10.24
C THR A 257 3.12 5.07 11.04
N SER A 258 2.36 4.40 11.90
CA SER A 258 1.29 5.04 12.68
C SER A 258 1.78 5.66 13.99
N LEU A 259 2.81 5.10 14.62
CA LEU A 259 3.29 5.55 15.94
C LEU A 259 4.51 6.47 15.86
N MET A 260 5.32 6.40 14.81
CA MET A 260 6.57 7.16 14.69
C MET A 260 6.36 8.68 14.77
N THR A 261 5.32 9.22 14.13
CA THR A 261 5.03 10.67 14.18
C THR A 261 4.56 11.16 15.56
N PRO A 262 3.53 10.57 16.21
CA PRO A 262 3.18 10.93 17.58
C PRO A 262 4.33 10.71 18.58
N TYR A 263 5.08 9.62 18.44
CA TYR A 263 6.24 9.33 19.29
C TYR A 263 7.35 10.38 19.16
N ALA A 264 7.67 10.87 17.96
CA ALA A 264 8.68 11.91 17.80
C ALA A 264 8.20 13.29 18.28
N MET A 265 6.90 13.58 18.13
CA MET A 265 6.30 14.80 18.70
C MET A 265 6.40 14.81 20.23
N THR A 266 6.18 13.67 20.90
CA THR A 266 6.32 13.57 22.36
C THR A 266 7.79 13.49 22.82
N ALA A 267 8.64 12.73 22.12
CA ALA A 267 10.03 12.49 22.53
C ALA A 267 10.98 13.67 22.26
N PHE A 268 10.72 14.48 21.23
CA PHE A 268 11.56 15.63 20.86
C PHE A 268 10.85 17.00 21.02
N GLU A 269 9.64 17.02 21.58
CA GLU A 269 8.81 18.23 21.73
C GLU A 269 8.62 19.02 20.42
N TRP A 270 8.61 18.31 19.28
CA TRP A 270 8.53 18.95 17.96
C TRP A 270 7.14 19.51 17.66
N THR A 271 7.11 20.72 17.12
CA THR A 271 5.90 21.31 16.54
C THR A 271 5.38 20.48 15.36
N SER A 272 4.09 20.61 15.04
CA SER A 272 3.48 19.90 13.89
C SER A 272 4.25 20.13 12.57
N ALA A 273 4.70 21.36 12.31
CA ALA A 273 5.45 21.69 11.09
C ALA A 273 6.88 21.11 11.08
N ASN A 274 7.60 21.20 12.21
CA ASN A 274 8.94 20.62 12.33
C ASN A 274 8.88 19.09 12.20
N SER A 275 7.86 18.46 12.79
CA SER A 275 7.64 17.01 12.72
C SER A 275 7.44 16.53 11.30
N VAL A 276 6.62 17.21 10.49
CA VAL A 276 6.48 16.90 9.05
C VAL A 276 7.82 17.02 8.34
N THR A 277 8.61 18.04 8.63
CA THR A 277 9.91 18.27 7.97
C THR A 277 10.92 17.17 8.31
N TYR A 278 11.15 16.89 9.60
CA TYR A 278 12.10 15.86 10.01
C TYR A 278 11.64 14.45 9.62
N MET A 279 10.35 14.14 9.73
CA MET A 279 9.83 12.84 9.26
C MET A 279 9.99 12.66 7.75
N SER A 280 9.77 13.70 6.96
CA SER A 280 9.97 13.64 5.51
C SER A 280 11.44 13.47 5.15
N ALA A 281 12.37 14.08 5.89
CA ALA A 281 13.80 13.85 5.74
C ALA A 281 14.23 12.41 6.10
N LEU A 282 13.70 11.86 7.18
CA LEU A 282 13.94 10.46 7.58
C LEU A 282 13.37 9.47 6.56
N MET A 283 12.14 9.70 6.10
CA MET A 283 11.52 8.87 5.06
C MET A 283 12.23 9.01 3.71
N LEU A 284 12.80 10.17 3.38
CA LEU A 284 13.65 10.35 2.20
C LEU A 284 14.93 9.51 2.31
N ALA A 285 15.60 9.50 3.47
CA ALA A 285 16.77 8.65 3.69
C ALA A 285 16.44 7.15 3.57
N ILE A 286 15.29 6.71 4.10
CA ILE A 286 14.77 5.35 3.91
C ILE A 286 14.47 5.07 2.43
N GLY A 287 13.91 6.04 1.69
CA GLY A 287 13.68 5.96 0.25
C GLY A 287 14.98 5.80 -0.56
N CYS A 288 16.02 6.56 -0.23
CA CYS A 288 17.36 6.42 -0.80
C CYS A 288 17.95 5.02 -0.54
N ALA A 289 17.88 4.53 0.70
CA ALA A 289 18.35 3.20 1.06
C ALA A 289 17.57 2.09 0.32
N SER A 290 16.24 2.21 0.25
CA SER A 290 15.38 1.29 -0.49
C SER A 290 15.70 1.26 -1.99
N MET A 291 15.97 2.42 -2.59
CA MET A 291 16.36 2.50 -4.00
C MET A 291 17.76 1.92 -4.23
N PHE A 292 18.72 2.14 -3.32
CA PHE A 292 20.03 1.50 -3.37
C PHE A 292 19.93 -0.03 -3.39
N PHE A 293 19.14 -0.63 -2.49
CA PHE A 293 18.93 -2.09 -2.48
C PHE A 293 18.19 -2.59 -3.74
N SER A 294 17.20 -1.85 -4.23
CA SER A 294 16.44 -2.23 -5.44
C SER A 294 17.28 -2.17 -6.72
N VAL A 295 18.10 -1.13 -6.89
CA VAL A 295 19.09 -1.02 -7.97
C VAL A 295 20.16 -2.11 -7.80
N GLY A 296 20.61 -2.34 -6.57
CA GLY A 296 21.49 -3.45 -6.19
C GLY A 296 21.00 -4.79 -6.72
N TYR A 297 19.74 -5.14 -6.41
CA TYR A 297 19.14 -6.41 -6.83
C TYR A 297 19.01 -6.52 -8.36
N MET A 298 18.66 -5.42 -9.03
CA MET A 298 18.44 -5.37 -10.48
C MET A 298 19.74 -5.49 -11.31
N PHE A 299 20.80 -4.77 -10.91
CA PHE A 299 22.04 -4.69 -11.70
C PHE A 299 23.14 -5.65 -11.22
N PHE A 300 23.28 -5.88 -9.91
CA PHE A 300 24.36 -6.70 -9.34
C PHE A 300 23.94 -8.16 -9.07
N LYS A 301 22.71 -8.54 -9.47
CA LYS A 301 22.14 -9.89 -9.29
C LYS A 301 22.26 -10.40 -7.85
N PHE A 302 21.94 -9.57 -6.85
CA PHE A 302 22.08 -9.97 -5.44
C PHE A 302 21.30 -11.24 -5.08
N GLY A 303 20.17 -11.53 -5.76
CA GLY A 303 19.43 -12.79 -5.58
C GLY A 303 20.19 -14.06 -6.00
N GLU A 304 21.20 -13.95 -6.87
CA GLU A 304 22.10 -15.07 -7.20
C GLU A 304 23.25 -15.22 -6.20
N ARG A 305 23.53 -14.17 -5.40
CA ARG A 305 24.67 -14.12 -4.46
C ARG A 305 24.28 -14.33 -3.00
N ILE A 306 23.06 -13.95 -2.62
CA ILE A 306 22.54 -14.04 -1.26
C ILE A 306 21.31 -14.95 -1.29
N PRO A 307 21.36 -16.17 -0.70
CA PRO A 307 20.21 -17.06 -0.69
C PRO A 307 19.07 -16.43 0.12
N GLU A 308 17.85 -16.51 -0.42
CA GLU A 308 16.66 -15.81 0.09
C GLU A 308 16.41 -16.03 1.58
N ARG A 309 16.66 -17.25 2.07
CA ARG A 309 16.52 -17.60 3.50
C ARG A 309 17.44 -16.76 4.40
N ILE A 310 18.67 -16.48 3.98
CA ILE A 310 19.60 -15.64 4.75
C ILE A 310 19.14 -14.18 4.70
N ALA A 311 18.69 -13.68 3.54
CA ALA A 311 18.15 -12.33 3.43
C ALA A 311 16.93 -12.10 4.34
N LEU A 312 16.00 -13.07 4.41
CA LEU A 312 14.84 -13.02 5.31
C LEU A 312 15.26 -13.03 6.80
N VAL A 313 16.21 -13.88 7.19
CA VAL A 313 16.70 -13.93 8.57
C VAL A 313 17.42 -12.62 8.96
N ILE A 314 18.24 -12.06 8.06
CA ILE A 314 18.89 -10.76 8.28
C ILE A 314 17.85 -9.64 8.44
N ALA A 315 16.83 -9.60 7.57
CA ALA A 315 15.77 -8.60 7.68
C ALA A 315 15.00 -8.69 9.02
N LEU A 316 14.63 -9.90 9.45
CA LEU A 316 13.99 -10.13 10.74
C LEU A 316 14.90 -9.77 11.93
N ALA A 317 16.21 -10.05 11.84
CA ALA A 317 17.18 -9.70 12.88
C ALA A 317 17.38 -8.19 13.00
N ILE A 318 17.42 -7.45 11.89
CA ILE A 318 17.46 -5.97 11.88
C ILE A 318 16.19 -5.40 12.52
N PHE A 319 15.00 -5.96 12.21
CA PHE A 319 13.75 -5.57 12.85
C PHE A 319 13.73 -5.82 14.36
N LEU A 320 14.23 -6.98 14.81
CA LEU A 320 14.34 -7.28 16.24
C LEU A 320 15.32 -6.32 16.93
N MET A 321 16.47 -6.05 16.30
CA MET A 321 17.46 -5.09 16.79
C MET A 321 16.88 -3.69 16.96
N PHE A 322 16.03 -3.23 16.03
CA PHE A 322 15.34 -1.94 16.15
C PHE A 322 14.53 -1.86 17.46
N PHE A 323 13.71 -2.86 17.79
CA PHE A 323 12.96 -2.87 19.05
C PHE A 323 13.86 -2.95 20.29
N VAL A 324 14.94 -3.72 20.24
CA VAL A 324 15.94 -3.79 21.33
C VAL A 324 16.62 -2.44 21.55
N VAL A 325 16.96 -1.70 20.49
CA VAL A 325 17.60 -0.38 20.60
C VAL A 325 16.62 0.71 21.05
N THR A 326 15.37 0.66 20.59
CA THR A 326 14.34 1.66 20.94
C THR A 326 13.69 1.41 22.32
N TYR A 327 13.94 0.27 22.97
CA TYR A 327 13.45 -0.01 24.31
C TYR A 327 14.03 0.99 25.34
N PRO A 328 13.23 1.56 26.26
CA PRO A 328 13.69 2.54 27.24
C PRO A 328 14.48 1.87 28.38
N TRP A 329 15.70 1.45 28.09
CA TRP A 329 16.64 0.88 29.07
C TRP A 329 16.98 1.86 30.20
N ALA A 330 17.23 1.31 31.39
CA ALA A 330 17.56 2.08 32.60
C ALA A 330 18.83 2.95 32.51
N PHE A 331 19.67 2.79 31.47
CA PHE A 331 20.82 3.65 31.22
C PHE A 331 20.48 4.97 30.49
N TYR A 332 19.29 5.07 29.87
CA TYR A 332 18.82 6.32 29.28
C TYR A 332 18.37 7.29 30.38
N LYS A 333 19.14 8.38 30.56
CA LYS A 333 18.87 9.40 31.59
C LYS A 333 17.69 10.32 31.27
N THR A 334 17.25 10.34 30.01
CA THR A 334 16.17 11.21 29.54
C THR A 334 14.87 10.41 29.48
N THR A 335 13.94 10.68 30.39
CA THR A 335 12.58 10.12 30.33
C THR A 335 11.71 10.97 29.41
N ILE A 336 10.87 10.32 28.59
CA ILE A 336 9.83 11.02 27.81
C ILE A 336 8.89 11.71 28.80
N PRO A 337 8.57 13.01 28.64
CA PRO A 337 7.64 13.69 29.54
C PRO A 337 6.27 13.01 29.48
N TYR A 338 5.72 12.67 30.64
CA TYR A 338 4.36 12.12 30.74
C TYR A 338 3.36 13.16 30.23
N GLN A 339 2.52 12.79 29.27
CA GLN A 339 1.36 13.62 28.91
C GLN A 339 0.40 13.65 30.11
N HIS A 340 0.38 14.77 30.83
CA HIS A 340 -0.63 15.01 31.86
C HIS A 340 -1.98 15.28 31.18
N VAL A 341 -2.83 14.26 31.16
CA VAL A 341 -4.23 14.38 30.75
C VAL A 341 -5.00 15.03 31.90
N VAL A 342 -5.20 16.35 31.81
CA VAL A 342 -6.00 17.13 32.78
C VAL A 342 -7.35 17.41 32.14
N GLY A 343 -8.31 16.50 32.33
CA GLY A 343 -9.60 16.53 31.64
C GLY A 343 -9.51 16.09 30.18
N GLU A 344 -10.37 16.60 29.31
CA GLU A 344 -10.48 16.23 27.89
C GLU A 344 -9.38 16.83 26.98
N GLN A 345 -8.37 17.53 27.52
CA GLN A 345 -7.31 18.17 26.75
C GLN A 345 -5.91 17.70 27.19
N ALA A 346 -5.10 17.30 26.22
CA ALA A 346 -3.69 16.96 26.42
C ALA A 346 -2.82 18.19 26.12
N TYR A 347 -2.22 18.78 27.16
CA TYR A 347 -1.23 19.84 27.02
C TYR A 347 0.18 19.30 27.32
N TYR A 348 1.15 19.69 26.49
CA TYR A 348 2.56 19.57 26.85
C TYR A 348 2.91 20.72 27.81
N SER A 349 3.01 20.43 29.11
CA SER A 349 3.59 21.38 30.05
C SER A 349 5.10 21.48 29.80
N ARG A 350 5.61 22.69 29.54
CA ARG A 350 7.05 22.94 29.66
C ARG A 350 7.47 22.53 31.07
N VAL A 351 8.46 21.65 31.18
CA VAL A 351 9.09 21.34 32.46
C VAL A 351 9.79 22.61 32.95
N LEU A 352 9.15 23.35 33.84
CA LEU A 352 9.83 24.32 34.69
C LEU A 352 10.81 23.52 35.54
N PHE A 353 12.10 23.85 35.43
CA PHE A 353 13.14 23.30 36.30
C PHE A 353 12.88 23.72 37.76
N THR A 354 12.11 22.92 38.49
CA THR A 354 12.09 22.97 39.95
C THR A 354 13.05 21.90 40.48
N SER A 355 14.22 22.37 40.91
CA SER A 355 15.29 21.55 41.47
C SER A 355 14.92 21.00 42.85
N SER A 356 14.53 19.72 42.93
CA SER A 356 14.81 18.86 44.10
C SER A 356 14.50 17.38 43.84
N LEU A 357 15.53 16.54 43.97
CA LEU A 357 15.43 15.09 44.24
C LEU A 357 15.00 14.87 45.71
N PRO A 358 14.87 13.62 46.17
CA PRO A 358 13.88 12.61 45.80
C PRO A 358 13.09 12.15 47.05
N ASN A 359 12.09 11.27 46.92
CA ASN A 359 11.80 10.31 48.00
C ASN A 359 11.08 9.05 47.49
N PHE A 360 11.66 7.90 47.82
CA PHE A 360 11.03 6.59 47.78
C PHE A 360 10.27 6.34 49.10
N ARG A 361 9.35 5.36 49.08
CA ARG A 361 8.49 4.86 50.19
C ARG A 361 7.17 5.64 50.40
N ASN A 362 6.02 4.98 50.60
CA ASN A 362 5.70 3.54 50.63
C ASN A 362 4.56 3.23 49.66
#